data_AF-A0A6A5TPL5-F1
#
_entry.id   AF-A0A6A5TPL5-F1
#
_cell.length_a   1.000
_cell.length_b   1.000
_cell.length_c   1.000
_cell.angle_alpha   90.00
_cell.angle_beta   90.00
_cell.angle_gamma   90.00
#
_symmetry.space_group_name_H-M   'P 1'
#
loop_
_entity.id
_entity.type
_entity.pdbx_description
1 polymer ?
#
loop_
_entity_poly.entity_id
_entity_poly.type
_entity_poly.pdbx_seq_one_letter_code
_entity_poly.pdbx_strand_id
1 'polypeptide(L)'
;MTAPIDPNLPTGVPGKRLPSNPTPLSAPQEQQVRDLYYKNVRSKCADEIAAFAACATGRTFTMVWACRTQKLAMNSCMMKYQGQDEMDKARAEWFALAGERREKKRELARQIEEGRRKHKEWWNLDEHGKLQGKRAETAEEKRVREEREGR
;
A
#
# COMPACT_ATOMS: atom_id res chain seq x y z
N MET A 1 -34.60 7.55 3.52
CA MET A 1 -34.51 8.76 2.68
C MET A 1 -33.79 9.82 3.51
N THR A 2 -32.47 9.86 3.44
CA THR A 2 -31.63 10.77 4.21
C THR A 2 -31.55 12.10 3.46
N ALA A 3 -31.87 13.20 4.13
CA ALA A 3 -31.87 14.54 3.54
C ALA A 3 -30.45 14.96 3.10
N PRO A 4 -30.31 15.72 2.00
CA PRO A 4 -29.02 16.30 1.61
C PRO A 4 -28.59 17.34 2.64
N ILE A 5 -27.39 17.17 3.19
CA ILE A 5 -26.79 18.12 4.14
C ILE A 5 -26.22 19.29 3.33
N ASP A 6 -26.66 20.50 3.65
CA ASP A 6 -26.22 21.73 2.99
C ASP A 6 -24.70 21.96 3.16
N PRO A 7 -23.95 22.18 2.06
CA PRO A 7 -22.50 22.37 2.09
C PRO A 7 -22.04 23.71 2.69
N ASN A 8 -22.97 24.57 3.11
CA ASN A 8 -22.69 25.89 3.67
C ASN A 8 -22.98 25.99 5.18
N LEU A 9 -23.17 24.87 5.89
CA LEU A 9 -23.37 24.94 7.33
C LEU A 9 -22.08 25.41 8.04
N PRO A 10 -22.09 26.54 8.77
CA PRO A 10 -20.92 27.03 9.46
C PRO A 10 -20.62 26.11 10.65
N THR A 11 -19.65 25.22 10.51
CA THR A 11 -18.97 24.68 11.67
C THR A 11 -18.32 25.83 12.41
N GLY A 12 -18.62 26.00 13.70
CA GLY A 12 -18.14 27.09 14.58
C GLY A 12 -16.62 27.15 14.78
N VAL A 13 -15.82 26.62 13.84
CA VAL A 13 -14.38 26.76 13.72
C VAL A 13 -14.11 27.59 12.46
N PRO A 14 -13.64 28.85 12.59
CA PRO A 14 -13.38 29.71 11.44
C PRO A 14 -12.33 29.09 10.51
N GLY A 15 -12.65 28.94 9.23
CA GLY A 15 -11.70 28.59 8.17
C GLY A 15 -11.56 27.09 7.81
N LYS A 16 -12.31 26.17 8.42
CA LYS A 16 -12.33 24.75 8.01
C LYS A 16 -13.62 24.43 7.27
N ARG A 17 -13.56 24.26 5.94
CA ARG A 17 -14.65 23.61 5.18
C ARG A 17 -14.62 22.11 5.48
N LEU A 18 -15.77 21.52 5.77
CA LEU A 18 -15.86 20.07 5.96
C LEU A 18 -15.67 19.39 4.59
N PRO A 19 -14.92 18.28 4.54
CA PRO A 19 -14.89 17.45 3.34
C PRO A 19 -16.32 17.00 3.01
N SER A 20 -16.66 16.98 1.72
CA SER A 20 -18.00 16.59 1.25
C SER A 20 -18.43 15.16 1.63
N ASN A 21 -17.52 14.33 2.19
CA ASN A 21 -17.86 13.02 2.75
C ASN A 21 -17.48 12.97 4.25
N PRO A 22 -18.45 13.04 5.17
CA PRO A 22 -18.22 13.29 6.59
C PRO A 22 -17.79 12.06 7.40
N THR A 23 -17.54 10.89 6.79
CA THR A 23 -17.08 9.73 7.55
C THR A 23 -15.65 9.95 8.05
N PRO A 24 -15.41 9.98 9.38
CA PRO A 24 -14.06 10.11 9.91
C PRO A 24 -13.25 8.86 9.53
N LEU A 25 -12.17 9.07 8.79
CA LEU A 25 -11.25 8.00 8.42
C LEU A 25 -10.38 7.61 9.62
N SER A 26 -10.05 6.33 9.75
CA SER A 26 -9.02 5.91 10.71
C SER A 26 -7.65 6.43 10.27
N ALA A 27 -6.73 6.62 11.22
CA ALA A 27 -5.37 7.08 10.95
C ALA A 27 -4.67 6.36 9.76
N PRO A 28 -4.73 5.02 9.61
CA PRO A 28 -4.14 4.35 8.44
C PRO A 28 -4.88 4.62 7.13
N GLN A 29 -6.18 4.92 7.17
CA GLN A 29 -6.95 5.31 5.98
C GLN A 29 -6.61 6.73 5.55
N GLU A 30 -6.43 7.66 6.49
CA GLU A 30 -5.96 9.02 6.19
C GLU A 30 -4.57 9.03 5.56
N GLN A 31 -3.69 8.14 5.99
CA GLN A 31 -2.37 7.99 5.35
C GLN A 31 -2.50 7.54 3.89
N GLN A 32 -3.38 6.58 3.58
CA GLN A 32 -3.61 6.14 2.20
C GLN A 32 -4.17 7.27 1.31
N VAL A 33 -5.03 8.12 1.87
CA VAL A 33 -5.53 9.32 1.18
C VAL A 33 -4.40 10.30 0.92
N ARG A 34 -3.52 10.54 1.90
CA ARG A 34 -2.34 11.41 1.73
C ARG A 34 -1.40 10.86 0.66
N ASP A 35 -1.22 9.55 0.60
CA ASP A 35 -0.38 8.91 -0.42
C ASP A 35 -0.96 9.10 -1.83
N LEU A 36 -2.29 8.97 -1.99
CA LEU A 36 -2.99 9.30 -3.24
C LEU A 36 -2.86 10.78 -3.60
N TYR A 37 -3.05 11.67 -2.63
CA TYR A 37 -2.84 13.11 -2.82
C TYR A 37 -1.43 13.40 -3.33
N TYR A 38 -0.39 12.88 -2.67
CA TYR A 38 0.99 13.11 -3.11
C TYR A 38 1.27 12.50 -4.50
N LYS A 39 0.65 11.36 -4.83
CA LYS A 39 0.74 10.77 -6.17
C LYS A 39 0.13 11.72 -7.22
N ASN A 40 -1.05 12.27 -6.96
CA ASN A 40 -1.75 13.19 -7.85
C ASN A 40 -1.01 14.52 -8.02
N VAL A 41 -0.42 15.05 -6.95
CA VAL A 41 0.41 16.26 -7.03
C VAL A 41 1.68 16.00 -7.84
N ARG A 42 2.34 14.86 -7.63
CA ARG A 42 3.53 14.48 -8.41
C ARG A 42 3.23 14.28 -9.90
N SER A 43 2.05 13.74 -10.25
CA SER A 43 1.66 13.63 -11.66
C SER A 43 1.42 14.98 -12.32
N LYS A 44 0.89 15.97 -11.58
CA LYS A 44 0.71 17.34 -12.09
C LYS A 44 2.02 18.10 -12.23
N CYS A 45 2.98 17.86 -11.34
CA CYS A 45 4.31 18.48 -11.35
C CYS A 45 5.39 17.60 -12.00
N ALA A 46 5.02 16.67 -12.88
CA ALA A 46 5.93 15.67 -13.42
C ALA A 46 7.12 16.29 -14.15
N ASP A 47 6.91 17.37 -14.92
CA ASP A 47 7.96 18.03 -15.70
C ASP A 47 9.04 18.66 -14.81
N GLU A 48 8.61 19.37 -13.75
CA GLU A 48 9.52 19.99 -12.79
C GLU A 48 10.32 18.95 -11.98
N ILE A 49 9.66 17.83 -11.63
CA ILE A 49 10.30 16.71 -10.95
C ILE A 49 11.33 16.05 -11.88
N ALA A 50 11.00 15.87 -13.17
CA ALA A 50 11.90 15.30 -14.16
C ALA A 50 13.13 16.19 -14.38
N ALA A 51 12.94 17.52 -14.47
CA ALA A 51 14.05 18.47 -14.58
C ALA A 51 14.98 18.43 -13.35
N PHE A 52 14.41 18.32 -12.14
CA PHE A 52 15.20 18.11 -10.93
C PHE A 52 15.95 16.78 -10.93
N ALA A 53 15.29 15.68 -11.33
CA ALA A 53 15.88 14.35 -11.42
C ALA A 53 17.04 14.28 -12.43
N ALA A 54 16.88 14.93 -13.59
CA ALA A 54 17.92 15.03 -14.60
C ALA A 54 19.18 15.76 -14.05
N CYS A 55 18.99 16.85 -13.30
CA CYS A 55 20.10 17.55 -12.66
C CYS A 55 20.75 16.72 -11.54
N ALA A 56 19.93 16.01 -10.75
CA ALA A 56 20.36 15.17 -9.64
C ALA A 56 21.11 13.91 -10.08
N THR A 57 20.89 13.46 -11.31
CA THR A 57 21.54 12.27 -11.87
C THR A 57 23.07 12.50 -11.92
N GLY A 58 23.82 11.70 -11.15
CA GLY A 58 25.28 11.79 -11.07
C GLY A 58 25.84 12.81 -10.08
N ARG A 59 25.00 13.52 -9.31
CA ARG A 59 25.43 14.47 -8.26
C ARG A 59 24.93 14.00 -6.90
N THR A 60 25.75 13.30 -6.13
CA THR A 60 25.37 12.80 -4.79
C THR A 60 25.59 13.86 -3.71
N PHE A 61 26.79 14.45 -3.67
CA PHE A 61 27.17 15.43 -2.66
C PHE A 61 26.87 16.87 -3.07
N THR A 62 26.96 17.18 -4.36
CA THR A 62 26.89 18.54 -4.88
C THR A 62 25.49 19.00 -5.30
N MET A 63 24.50 18.12 -5.18
CA MET A 63 23.12 18.35 -5.64
C MET A 63 22.48 19.60 -5.01
N VAL A 64 22.75 19.84 -3.72
CA VAL A 64 22.06 20.86 -2.93
C VAL A 64 22.33 22.28 -3.46
N TRP A 65 23.53 22.52 -3.98
CA TRP A 65 23.90 23.80 -4.59
C TRP A 65 23.77 23.77 -6.11
N ALA A 66 24.22 22.71 -6.78
CA ALA A 66 24.23 22.62 -8.24
C ALA A 66 22.82 22.56 -8.85
N CYS A 67 21.86 21.95 -8.15
CA CYS A 67 20.48 21.78 -8.62
C CYS A 67 19.47 22.64 -7.85
N ARG A 68 19.94 23.73 -7.23
CA ARG A 68 19.10 24.59 -6.36
C ARG A 68 17.93 25.21 -7.13
N THR A 69 18.14 25.63 -8.38
CA THR A 69 17.12 26.27 -9.20
C THR A 69 16.00 25.29 -9.56
N GLN A 70 16.35 24.09 -10.00
CA GLN A 70 15.36 23.04 -10.32
C GLN A 70 14.61 22.58 -9.06
N LYS A 71 15.30 22.47 -7.92
CA LYS A 71 14.66 22.16 -6.63
C LYS A 71 13.60 23.20 -6.26
N LEU A 72 13.91 24.50 -6.43
CA LEU A 72 12.96 25.57 -6.12
C LEU A 72 11.77 25.56 -7.08
N ALA A 73 12.00 25.33 -8.37
CA ALA A 73 10.94 25.22 -9.38
C ALA A 73 9.97 24.07 -9.04
N MET A 74 10.50 22.87 -8.77
CA MET A 74 9.73 21.71 -8.32
C MET A 74 8.91 22.00 -7.07
N ASN A 75 9.54 22.57 -6.04
CA ASN A 75 8.84 22.92 -4.79
C ASN A 75 7.73 23.96 -5.05
N SER A 76 7.99 24.96 -5.89
CA SER A 76 6.99 25.98 -6.23
C SER A 76 5.76 25.38 -6.92
N CYS A 77 5.94 24.37 -7.78
CA CYS A 77 4.83 23.64 -8.38
C CYS A 77 4.03 22.88 -7.33
N MET A 78 4.71 22.14 -6.45
CA MET A 78 4.03 21.38 -5.40
C MET A 78 3.24 22.28 -4.44
N MET A 79 3.76 23.46 -4.10
CA MET A 79 3.06 24.44 -3.25
C MET A 79 1.73 24.91 -3.86
N LYS A 80 1.62 25.01 -5.19
CA LYS A 80 0.38 25.43 -5.87
C LYS A 80 -0.78 24.46 -5.62
N TYR A 81 -0.49 23.20 -5.32
CA TYR A 81 -1.50 22.16 -5.08
C TYR A 81 -1.71 21.83 -3.60
N GLN A 82 -1.12 22.60 -2.67
CA GLN A 82 -1.30 22.45 -1.21
C GLN A 82 -2.66 22.99 -0.71
N GLY A 83 -3.74 22.70 -1.45
CA GLY A 83 -5.09 23.09 -1.12
C GLY A 83 -5.88 21.97 -0.44
N GLN A 84 -6.82 22.37 0.42
CA GLN A 84 -7.82 21.45 0.98
C GLN A 84 -8.66 20.80 -0.13
N ASP A 85 -8.91 21.51 -1.23
CA ASP A 85 -9.67 21.01 -2.38
C ASP A 85 -9.02 19.79 -3.04
N GLU A 86 -7.69 19.75 -3.14
CA GLU A 86 -6.97 18.62 -3.71
C GLU A 86 -6.95 17.42 -2.76
N MET A 87 -6.92 17.66 -1.44
CA MET A 87 -7.10 16.61 -0.43
C MET A 87 -8.50 16.02 -0.49
N ASP A 88 -9.53 16.83 -0.71
CA ASP A 88 -10.92 16.35 -0.80
C ASP A 88 -11.18 15.58 -2.10
N LYS A 89 -10.55 15.96 -3.22
CA LYS A 89 -10.53 15.15 -4.45
C LYS A 89 -9.86 13.79 -4.21
N ALA A 90 -8.69 13.78 -3.56
CA ALA A 90 -8.01 12.52 -3.22
C ALA A 90 -8.84 11.64 -2.28
N ARG A 91 -9.61 12.23 -1.35
CA ARG A 91 -10.59 11.50 -0.54
C ARG A 91 -11.69 10.89 -1.40
N ALA A 92 -12.29 11.67 -2.30
CA ALA A 92 -13.35 11.19 -3.18
C ALA A 92 -12.87 10.03 -4.06
N GLU A 93 -11.68 10.15 -4.65
CA GLU A 93 -11.01 9.08 -5.39
C GLU A 93 -10.76 7.86 -4.48
N TRP A 94 -10.25 8.07 -3.26
CA TRP A 94 -10.04 6.97 -2.33
C TRP A 94 -11.35 6.23 -2.04
N PHE A 95 -12.49 6.92 -1.88
CA PHE A 95 -13.78 6.25 -1.71
C PHE A 95 -14.26 5.55 -2.98
N ALA A 96 -14.06 6.13 -4.16
CA ALA A 96 -14.41 5.51 -5.45
C ALA A 96 -13.64 4.19 -5.68
N LEU A 97 -12.34 4.17 -5.35
CA LEU A 97 -11.50 2.98 -5.45
C LEU A 97 -11.77 1.92 -4.36
N ALA A 98 -12.75 2.13 -3.47
CA ALA A 98 -13.06 1.16 -2.42
C ALA A 98 -13.47 -0.22 -2.98
N GLY A 99 -14.19 -0.25 -4.10
CA GLY A 99 -14.56 -1.47 -4.81
C GLY A 99 -13.34 -2.23 -5.31
N GLU A 100 -12.44 -1.56 -6.03
CA GLU A 100 -11.21 -2.16 -6.56
C GLU A 100 -10.29 -2.71 -5.46
N ARG A 101 -10.19 -2.01 -4.32
CA ARG A 101 -9.40 -2.49 -3.18
C ARG A 101 -9.96 -3.78 -2.59
N ARG A 102 -11.28 -3.98 -2.64
CA ARG A 102 -11.92 -5.23 -2.19
C ARG A 102 -11.57 -6.38 -3.13
N GLU A 103 -11.58 -6.14 -4.44
CA GLU A 103 -11.20 -7.15 -5.43
C GLU A 103 -9.71 -7.51 -5.33
N LYS A 104 -8.81 -6.52 -5.21
CA LYS A 104 -7.37 -6.78 -5.01
C LYS A 104 -7.09 -7.62 -3.75
N LYS A 105 -7.82 -7.39 -2.65
CA LYS A 105 -7.71 -8.22 -1.44
C LYS A 105 -8.17 -9.66 -1.67
N ARG A 106 -9.24 -9.86 -2.46
CA ARG A 106 -9.74 -11.19 -2.82
C ARG A 106 -8.75 -11.93 -3.71
N GLU A 107 -8.18 -11.25 -4.69
CA GLU A 107 -7.18 -11.82 -5.59
C GLU A 107 -5.90 -12.20 -4.83
N LEU A 108 -5.40 -11.32 -3.97
CA LEU A 108 -4.25 -11.61 -3.12
C LEU A 108 -4.51 -12.81 -2.20
N ALA A 109 -5.71 -12.93 -1.62
CA ALA A 109 -6.07 -14.08 -0.80
C ALA A 109 -6.03 -15.39 -1.61
N ARG A 110 -6.52 -15.39 -2.86
CA ARG A 110 -6.41 -16.55 -3.77
C ARG A 110 -4.96 -16.88 -4.08
N GLN A 111 -4.13 -15.88 -4.39
CA GLN A 111 -2.70 -16.10 -4.65
C GLN A 111 -1.95 -16.66 -3.44
N ILE A 112 -2.29 -16.20 -2.22
CA ILE A 112 -1.72 -16.73 -0.97
C ILE A 112 -2.16 -18.18 -0.75
N GLU A 113 -3.41 -18.53 -1.02
CA GLU A 113 -3.91 -19.90 -0.91
C GLU A 113 -3.24 -20.83 -1.93
N GLU A 114 -3.16 -20.42 -3.19
CA GLU A 114 -2.44 -21.15 -4.22
C GLU A 114 -0.95 -21.29 -3.90
N GLY A 115 -0.33 -20.22 -3.39
CA GLY A 115 1.05 -20.23 -2.91
C GLY A 115 1.25 -21.22 -1.77
N ARG A 116 0.31 -21.25 -0.81
CA ARG A 116 0.32 -22.23 0.29
C ARG A 116 0.15 -23.67 -0.22
N ARG A 117 -0.72 -23.90 -1.21
CA ARG A 117 -0.92 -25.23 -1.83
C ARG A 117 0.35 -25.70 -2.56
N LYS A 118 0.89 -24.86 -3.44
CA LYS A 118 2.14 -25.15 -4.17
C LYS A 118 3.31 -25.37 -3.20
N HIS A 119 3.39 -24.58 -2.13
CA HIS A 119 4.40 -24.78 -1.09
C HIS A 119 4.24 -26.14 -0.39
N LYS A 120 3.00 -26.55 -0.08
CA LYS A 120 2.72 -27.87 0.52
C LYS A 120 3.12 -29.01 -0.40
N GLU A 121 2.79 -28.91 -1.70
CA GLU A 121 3.16 -29.88 -2.73
C GLU A 121 4.67 -29.95 -2.93
N TRP A 122 5.33 -28.80 -3.11
CA TRP A 122 6.78 -28.75 -3.37
C TRP A 122 7.61 -29.34 -2.22
N TRP A 123 7.18 -29.15 -0.98
CA TRP A 123 7.84 -29.69 0.20
C TRP A 123 7.29 -31.04 0.68
N ASN A 124 6.33 -31.67 -0.03
CA ASN A 124 5.67 -32.91 0.41
C ASN A 124 5.21 -32.88 1.88
N LEU A 125 4.55 -31.79 2.30
CA LEU A 125 4.03 -31.64 3.66
C LEU A 125 2.67 -32.34 3.82
N ASP A 126 2.47 -33.02 4.95
CA ASP A 126 1.15 -33.53 5.36
C ASP A 126 0.20 -32.38 5.79
N GLU A 127 -1.07 -32.69 6.08
CA GLU A 127 -2.05 -31.69 6.58
C GLU A 127 -1.60 -30.96 7.85
N HIS A 128 -0.69 -31.53 8.62
CA HIS A 128 -0.15 -30.96 9.85
C HIS A 128 1.19 -30.24 9.64
N GLY A 129 1.66 -30.11 8.40
CA GLY A 129 2.90 -29.42 8.05
C GLY A 129 4.19 -30.20 8.34
N LYS A 130 4.13 -31.52 8.50
CA LYS A 130 5.31 -32.39 8.61
C LYS A 130 5.71 -32.93 7.24
N LEU A 131 7.03 -32.93 6.98
CA LEU A 131 7.63 -33.57 5.81
C LEU A 131 7.33 -35.07 5.83
N GLN A 132 6.64 -35.58 4.80
CA GLN A 132 6.28 -36.99 4.71
C GLN A 132 7.51 -37.91 4.55
N GLY A 133 8.57 -37.45 3.86
CA GLY A 133 9.80 -38.24 3.69
C GLY A 133 10.44 -38.65 5.01
N LYS A 134 10.62 -37.69 5.93
CA LYS A 134 11.21 -37.94 7.26
C LYS A 134 10.35 -38.85 8.14
N ARG A 135 9.02 -38.81 7.95
CA ARG A 135 8.07 -39.66 8.68
C ARG A 135 8.11 -41.11 8.18
N ALA A 136 8.30 -41.32 6.88
CA ALA A 136 8.48 -42.65 6.31
C ALA A 136 9.80 -43.27 6.78
N GLU A 137 10.90 -42.51 6.72
CA GLU A 137 12.22 -42.93 7.20
C GLU A 137 12.18 -43.32 8.69
N THR A 138 11.66 -42.45 9.56
CA THR A 138 11.56 -42.76 11.00
C THR A 138 10.64 -43.92 11.33
N ALA A 139 9.56 -44.14 10.56
CA ALA A 139 8.67 -45.29 10.74
C ALA A 139 9.34 -46.59 10.30
N GLU A 140 10.11 -46.56 9.21
CA GLU A 140 10.89 -47.69 8.72
C GLU A 140 12.02 -48.05 9.70
N GLU A 141 12.78 -47.06 10.19
CA GLU A 141 13.79 -47.25 11.24
C GLU A 141 13.20 -47.90 12.50
N LYS A 142 12.00 -47.46 12.91
CA LYS A 142 11.32 -48.02 14.09
C LYS A 142 10.94 -49.49 13.89
N ARG A 143 10.38 -49.84 12.72
CA ARG A 143 10.01 -51.22 12.37
C ARG A 143 11.22 -52.14 12.33
N VAL A 144 12.31 -51.71 11.71
CA VAL A 144 13.57 -52.47 11.65
C VAL A 144 14.16 -52.70 13.05
N ARG A 145 14.04 -51.70 13.93
CA ARG A 145 14.48 -51.81 15.33
C ARG A 145 13.64 -52.81 16.13
N GLU A 146 12.31 -52.75 16.03
CA GLU A 146 11.40 -53.68 16.71
C GLU A 146 11.61 -55.13 16.23
N GLU A 147 11.87 -55.33 14.94
CA GLU A 147 12.16 -56.66 14.36
C GLU A 147 13.52 -57.24 14.82
N ARG A 148 14.49 -56.38 15.15
CA ARG A 148 15.76 -56.77 15.77
C ARG A 148 15.64 -57.08 17.26
N GLU A 149 14.81 -56.35 17.99
CA GLU A 149 14.61 -56.55 19.44
C GLU A 149 13.71 -57.76 19.74
N GLY A 150 12.89 -58.21 18.78
CA GLY A 150 12.03 -59.40 18.88
C GLY A 150 12.66 -60.74 18.45
N ARG A 151 13.96 -60.78 18.14
CA ARG A 151 14.71 -61.99 17.76
C ARG A 151 15.71 -62.40 18.83
#